data_AF-A0A1Y4UQG3-F1
#
_entry.id   AF-A0A1Y4UQG3-F1
#
_cell.length_a   1.000
_cell.length_b   1.000
_cell.length_c   1.000
_cell.angle_alpha   90.00
_cell.angle_beta   90.00
_cell.angle_gamma   90.00
#
_symmetry.space_group_name_H-M   'P 1'
#
loop_
_entity.id
_entity.type
_entity.pdbx_description
1 polymer ?
#
loop_
_entity_poly.entity_id
_entity_poly.type
_entity_poly.pdbx_seq_one_letter_code
_entity_poly.pdbx_strand_id
1 'polypeptide(L)'
;MSIMILTIWRMTAWEKLIPSVHQKRIGGRIANEILMYLRAGKKYSSDLYLEEPIGSDSDGNEIVMMDIISSKQEDIDEKIYKKQQIEILLNKLNDVLEDRERDILIMRYGLFNTDEMTQIEIAEKLNISRSYVSRIEKKAVEKLGKYFY
;
A
#
# COMPACT_ATOMS: atom_id res chain seq x y z
N MET A 1 11.04 -27.80 -78.84
CA MET A 1 11.75 -26.54 -78.53
C MET A 1 11.11 -25.70 -77.41
N SER A 2 9.84 -25.92 -77.01
CA SER A 2 9.18 -25.08 -75.97
C SER A 2 9.47 -25.44 -74.50
N ILE A 3 9.65 -26.71 -74.14
CA ILE A 3 9.78 -27.11 -72.71
C ILE A 3 11.12 -26.70 -72.12
N MET A 4 12.20 -26.78 -72.91
CA MET A 4 13.56 -26.42 -72.49
C MET A 4 13.72 -24.91 -72.25
N ILE A 5 13.03 -24.07 -73.05
CA ILE A 5 13.01 -22.62 -72.85
C ILE A 5 12.25 -22.28 -71.57
N LEU A 6 11.15 -22.98 -71.29
CA LEU A 6 10.36 -22.76 -70.07
C LEU A 6 11.10 -23.16 -68.80
N THR A 7 11.90 -24.23 -68.83
CA THR A 7 12.74 -24.64 -67.68
C THR A 7 13.90 -23.68 -67.46
N ILE A 8 14.57 -23.23 -68.53
CA ILE A 8 15.64 -22.21 -68.44
C ILE A 8 15.07 -20.88 -67.91
N TRP A 9 13.88 -20.49 -68.37
CA TRP A 9 13.21 -19.28 -67.90
C TRP A 9 12.74 -19.38 -66.44
N ARG A 10 12.21 -20.55 -66.01
CA ARG A 10 11.90 -20.82 -64.58
C ARG A 10 13.15 -20.77 -63.72
N MET A 11 14.26 -21.37 -64.14
CA MET A 11 15.50 -21.40 -63.35
C MET A 11 16.09 -19.99 -63.17
N THR A 12 16.16 -19.20 -64.24
CA THR A 12 16.69 -17.82 -64.19
C THR A 12 15.78 -16.85 -63.42
N ALA A 13 14.46 -17.05 -63.45
CA ALA A 13 13.51 -16.27 -62.65
C ALA A 13 13.59 -16.65 -61.16
N TRP A 14 13.75 -17.94 -60.83
CA TRP A 14 13.89 -18.42 -59.46
C TRP A 14 15.20 -17.94 -58.81
N GLU A 15 16.31 -17.91 -59.55
CA GLU A 15 17.58 -17.37 -59.03
C GLU A 15 17.49 -15.88 -58.65
N LYS A 16 16.70 -15.09 -59.37
CA LYS A 16 16.45 -13.66 -59.07
C LYS A 16 15.56 -13.44 -57.84
N LEU A 17 14.80 -14.46 -57.43
CA LEU A 17 13.94 -14.43 -56.24
C LEU A 17 14.66 -14.88 -54.97
N ILE A 18 15.86 -15.45 -55.08
CA ILE A 18 16.67 -15.83 -53.91
C ILE A 18 17.31 -14.56 -53.35
N PRO A 19 16.98 -14.14 -52.11
CA PRO A 19 17.60 -12.96 -51.51
C PRO A 19 19.11 -13.18 -51.45
N SER A 20 19.88 -12.18 -51.89
CA SER A 20 21.33 -12.26 -51.88
C SER A 20 21.85 -12.54 -50.46
N VAL A 21 23.01 -13.16 -50.33
CA VAL A 21 23.67 -13.38 -49.03
C VAL A 21 23.80 -12.06 -48.26
N HIS A 22 24.03 -10.96 -48.97
CA HIS A 22 24.05 -9.61 -48.41
C HIS A 22 22.68 -9.19 -47.85
N GLN A 23 21.60 -9.44 -48.57
CA GLN A 23 20.24 -9.10 -48.14
C GLN A 23 19.80 -9.91 -46.92
N LYS A 24 20.15 -11.20 -46.85
CA LYS A 24 19.97 -12.03 -45.63
C LYS A 24 20.80 -11.51 -44.46
N ARG A 25 22.04 -11.07 -44.71
CA ARG A 25 22.93 -10.51 -43.69
C ARG A 25 22.43 -9.16 -43.16
N ILE A 26 21.89 -8.30 -44.03
CA ILE A 26 21.28 -7.01 -43.64
C ILE A 26 20.03 -7.25 -42.81
N GLY A 27 19.13 -8.13 -43.26
CA GLY A 27 17.93 -8.50 -42.50
C GLY A 27 18.27 -9.08 -41.12
N GLY A 28 19.32 -9.92 -41.04
CA GLY A 28 19.82 -10.45 -39.77
C GLY A 28 20.40 -9.38 -38.85
N ARG A 29 21.08 -8.36 -39.39
CA ARG A 29 21.59 -7.22 -38.60
C ARG A 29 20.46 -6.35 -38.05
N ILE A 30 19.48 -6.02 -38.89
CA ILE A 30 18.29 -5.25 -38.48
C ILE A 30 17.51 -6.01 -37.40
N ALA A 31 17.27 -7.31 -37.60
CA ALA A 31 16.61 -8.15 -36.61
C ALA A 31 17.38 -8.19 -35.28
N ASN A 32 18.72 -8.25 -35.33
CA ASN A 32 19.56 -8.24 -34.13
C ASN A 32 19.53 -6.88 -33.41
N GLU A 33 19.53 -5.75 -34.14
CA GLU A 33 19.39 -4.42 -33.55
C GLU A 33 18.02 -4.23 -32.88
N ILE A 34 16.93 -4.67 -33.52
CA ILE A 34 15.58 -4.66 -32.92
C ILE A 34 15.55 -5.53 -31.66
N LEU A 35 16.18 -6.71 -31.70
CA LEU A 35 16.28 -7.60 -30.54
C LEU A 35 17.09 -6.98 -29.40
N MET A 36 18.16 -6.25 -29.71
CA MET A 36 18.98 -5.54 -28.72
C MET A 36 18.19 -4.39 -28.09
N TYR A 37 17.42 -3.63 -28.88
CA TYR A 37 16.54 -2.57 -28.40
C TYR A 37 15.47 -3.10 -27.44
N LEU A 38 14.78 -4.18 -27.81
CA LEU A 38 13.77 -4.83 -26.95
C LEU A 38 14.38 -5.40 -25.66
N ARG A 39 15.59 -5.98 -25.72
CA ARG A 39 16.30 -6.46 -24.51
C ARG A 39 16.69 -5.32 -23.58
N ALA A 40 17.13 -4.18 -24.11
CA ALA A 40 17.44 -2.99 -23.32
C ALA A 40 16.17 -2.41 -22.67
N GLY A 41 15.04 -2.39 -23.40
CA GLY A 41 13.74 -1.94 -22.91
C GLY A 41 13.11 -2.85 -21.85
N LYS A 42 13.55 -4.11 -21.71
CA LYS A 42 13.03 -5.06 -20.71
C LYS A 42 13.17 -4.56 -19.27
N LYS A 43 14.12 -3.64 -19.00
CA LYS A 43 14.29 -2.99 -17.69
C LYS A 43 13.11 -2.08 -17.31
N TYR A 44 12.38 -1.55 -18.30
CA TYR A 44 11.24 -0.65 -18.13
C TYR A 44 9.91 -1.31 -18.52
N SER A 45 9.91 -2.60 -18.89
CA SER A 45 8.71 -3.34 -19.28
C SER A 45 7.71 -3.53 -18.13
N SER A 46 8.13 -3.24 -16.90
CA SER A 46 7.31 -3.25 -15.70
C SER A 46 6.82 -1.86 -15.28
N ASP A 47 7.23 -0.81 -15.99
CA ASP A 47 6.86 0.55 -15.64
C ASP A 47 5.47 0.84 -16.23
N LEU A 48 4.49 0.99 -15.34
CA LEU A 48 3.12 1.35 -15.68
C LEU A 48 2.96 2.86 -15.54
N TYR A 49 2.31 3.50 -16.51
CA TYR A 49 1.94 4.90 -16.37
C TYR A 49 0.72 5.03 -15.45
N LEU A 50 0.71 6.04 -14.60
CA LEU A 50 -0.39 6.27 -13.64
C LEU A 50 -1.74 6.55 -14.32
N GLU A 51 -1.69 7.12 -15.52
CA GLU A 51 -2.85 7.51 -16.33
C GLU A 51 -3.26 6.41 -17.33
N GLU A 52 -2.57 5.27 -17.34
CA GLU A 52 -2.87 4.17 -18.27
C GLU A 52 -4.16 3.44 -17.82
N PRO A 53 -5.12 3.21 -18.73
CA PRO A 53 -6.31 2.45 -18.42
C PRO A 53 -5.95 0.97 -18.23
N ILE A 54 -6.32 0.44 -17.08
CA ILE A 54 -6.03 -0.95 -16.69
C ILE A 54 -7.27 -1.86 -16.77
N GLY A 55 -8.44 -1.28 -16.99
CA GLY A 55 -9.70 -2.00 -17.15
C GLY A 55 -10.89 -1.06 -17.33
N SER A 56 -12.09 -1.63 -17.29
CA SER A 56 -13.36 -0.88 -17.36
C SER A 56 -14.30 -1.31 -16.24
N ASP A 57 -15.08 -0.37 -15.70
CA ASP A 57 -16.13 -0.68 -14.74
C ASP A 57 -17.36 -1.34 -15.39
N SER A 58 -18.39 -1.66 -14.60
CA SER A 58 -19.65 -2.23 -15.09
C SER A 58 -20.45 -1.33 -16.04
N ASP A 59 -20.18 -0.03 -16.01
CA ASP A 59 -20.85 1.00 -16.82
C ASP A 59 -20.00 1.40 -18.07
N GLY A 60 -18.80 0.81 -18.22
CA GLY A 60 -17.89 1.01 -19.33
C GLY A 60 -16.92 2.18 -19.16
N ASN A 61 -16.81 2.77 -17.98
CA ASN A 61 -15.81 3.81 -17.72
C ASN A 61 -14.42 3.20 -17.56
N GLU A 62 -13.40 3.87 -18.09
CA GLU A 62 -12.01 3.45 -17.95
C GLU A 62 -11.55 3.62 -16.49
N ILE A 63 -10.94 2.55 -15.94
CA ILE A 63 -10.29 2.58 -14.62
C ILE A 63 -8.81 2.80 -14.88
N VAL A 64 -8.21 3.84 -14.28
CA VAL A 64 -6.78 4.12 -14.41
C VAL A 64 -5.99 3.59 -13.20
N MET A 65 -4.69 3.38 -13.39
CA MET A 65 -3.81 2.91 -12.31
C MET A 65 -3.84 3.82 -11.08
N MET A 66 -3.98 5.13 -11.27
CA MET A 66 -4.11 6.12 -10.19
C MET A 66 -5.32 5.88 -9.27
N ASP A 67 -6.42 5.35 -9.81
CA ASP A 67 -7.67 5.14 -9.03
C ASP A 67 -7.55 3.98 -8.05
N ILE A 68 -6.63 3.05 -8.31
CA ILE A 68 -6.43 1.83 -7.49
C ILE A 68 -5.34 2.02 -6.44
N ILE A 69 -4.42 2.97 -6.65
CA ILE A 69 -3.30 3.17 -5.74
C ILE A 69 -3.80 3.77 -4.43
N SER A 70 -3.96 2.91 -3.42
CA SER A 70 -4.26 3.31 -2.06
C SER A 70 -3.00 3.85 -1.38
N SER A 71 -3.12 5.03 -0.77
CA SER A 71 -2.12 5.59 0.12
C SER A 71 -2.10 4.82 1.44
N LYS A 72 -0.91 4.42 1.91
CA LYS A 72 -0.73 3.90 3.28
C LYS A 72 -0.77 4.99 4.35
N GLN A 73 -0.96 6.26 3.96
CA GLN A 73 -1.01 7.36 4.91
C GLN A 73 -2.33 7.31 5.66
N GLU A 74 -2.25 7.45 6.98
CA GLU A 74 -3.40 7.61 7.86
C GLU A 74 -4.27 8.76 7.36
N ASP A 75 -5.59 8.56 7.34
CA ASP A 75 -6.54 9.57 6.90
C ASP A 75 -6.38 10.84 7.77
N ILE A 76 -6.37 12.00 7.12
CA ILE A 76 -6.26 13.30 7.77
C ILE A 76 -7.45 13.49 8.74
N ASP A 77 -8.63 13.02 8.35
CA ASP A 77 -9.84 13.11 9.16
C ASP A 77 -9.73 12.25 10.41
N GLU A 78 -9.22 11.01 10.28
CA GLU A 78 -8.94 10.15 11.43
C GLU A 78 -7.92 10.79 12.38
N LYS A 79 -6.88 11.44 11.84
CA LYS A 79 -5.85 12.10 12.64
C LYS A 79 -6.41 13.29 13.41
N ILE A 80 -7.25 14.10 12.80
CA ILE A 80 -7.92 15.24 13.45
C ILE A 80 -8.87 14.73 14.53
N TYR A 81 -9.68 13.72 14.21
CA TYR A 81 -10.61 13.10 15.15
C TYR A 81 -9.88 12.53 16.38
N LYS A 82 -8.80 11.76 16.18
CA LYS A 82 -7.97 11.23 17.28
C LYS A 82 -7.43 12.34 18.18
N LYS A 83 -6.94 13.45 17.60
CA LYS A 83 -6.45 14.59 18.39
C LYS A 83 -7.53 15.21 19.26
N GLN A 84 -8.73 15.43 18.70
CA GLN A 84 -9.87 15.97 19.45
C GLN A 84 -10.27 15.05 20.61
N GLN A 85 -10.30 13.73 20.36
CA GLN A 85 -10.64 12.76 21.40
C GLN A 85 -9.61 12.74 22.54
N ILE A 86 -8.32 12.87 22.22
CA ILE A 86 -7.26 12.98 23.23
C ILE A 86 -7.44 14.24 24.08
N GLU A 87 -7.74 15.38 23.46
CA GLU A 87 -7.96 16.64 24.18
C GLU A 87 -9.16 16.54 25.14
N ILE A 88 -10.27 15.96 24.69
CA ILE A 88 -11.45 15.70 25.53
C ILE A 88 -11.09 14.79 26.70
N LEU A 89 -10.33 13.72 26.47
CA LEU A 89 -9.88 12.79 27.51
C LEU A 89 -9.07 13.49 28.59
N LEU A 90 -8.08 14.28 28.20
CA LEU A 90 -7.20 14.99 29.13
C LEU A 90 -7.97 15.99 29.99
N ASN A 91 -8.94 16.70 29.42
CA ASN A 91 -9.81 17.59 30.17
C ASN A 91 -10.70 16.81 31.15
N LYS A 92 -11.33 15.72 30.71
CA LYS A 92 -12.25 14.94 31.55
C LYS A 92 -11.58 14.12 32.62
N LEU A 93 -10.31 13.73 32.44
CA LEU A 93 -9.50 13.11 33.49
C LEU A 93 -9.42 13.98 34.76
N ASN A 94 -9.39 15.31 34.62
CA ASN A 94 -9.32 16.22 35.76
C ASN A 94 -10.69 16.67 36.28
N ASP A 95 -11.68 16.82 35.39
CA ASP A 95 -13.00 17.33 35.77
C ASP A 95 -13.91 16.28 36.43
N VAL A 96 -13.76 15.01 36.04
CA VAL A 96 -14.76 13.95 36.32
C VAL A 96 -14.27 12.92 37.32
N LEU A 97 -12.97 12.65 37.33
CA LEU A 97 -12.39 11.62 38.18
C LEU A 97 -11.96 12.19 39.51
N GLU A 98 -12.15 11.38 40.55
CA GLU A 98 -11.55 11.65 41.86
C GLU A 98 -10.03 11.44 41.76
N ASP A 99 -9.24 12.11 42.61
CA ASP A 99 -7.76 12.05 42.55
C ASP A 99 -7.24 10.60 42.53
N ARG A 100 -7.84 9.73 43.34
CA ARG A 100 -7.46 8.31 43.41
C ARG A 100 -7.83 7.52 42.15
N GLU A 101 -8.95 7.85 41.52
CA GLU A 101 -9.34 7.24 40.23
C GLU A 101 -8.37 7.68 39.13
N ARG A 102 -8.07 8.98 39.07
CA ARG A 102 -7.11 9.56 38.13
C ARG A 102 -5.73 8.94 38.28
N ASP A 103 -5.18 8.89 39.49
CA ASP A 103 -3.84 8.36 39.76
C ASP A 103 -3.72 6.88 39.35
N ILE A 104 -4.76 6.09 39.61
CA ILE A 104 -4.81 4.69 39.18
C ILE A 104 -4.80 4.58 37.66
N LEU A 105 -5.56 5.39 36.92
CA LEU A 105 -5.53 5.36 35.45
C LEU A 105 -4.20 5.86 34.88
N ILE A 106 -3.61 6.91 35.46
CA ILE A 106 -2.30 7.42 35.05
C ILE A 106 -1.25 6.32 35.13
N MET A 107 -1.15 5.64 36.28
CA MET A 107 -0.23 4.51 36.44
C MET A 107 -0.60 3.33 35.54
N ARG A 108 -1.90 3.04 35.37
CA ARG A 108 -2.35 1.88 34.59
C ARG A 108 -2.01 1.98 33.11
N TYR A 109 -2.13 3.16 32.53
CA TYR A 109 -1.98 3.40 31.09
C TYR A 109 -0.73 4.21 30.75
N GLY A 110 0.13 4.50 31.72
CA GLY A 110 1.38 5.24 31.48
C GLY A 110 1.16 6.68 31.00
N LEU A 111 0.14 7.37 31.53
CA LEU A 111 -0.18 8.73 31.09
C LEU A 111 0.83 9.73 31.66
N PHE A 112 0.99 10.88 30.99
CA PHE A 112 1.89 11.95 31.48
C PHE A 112 3.35 11.50 31.68
N ASN A 113 3.85 10.66 30.78
CA ASN A 113 5.23 10.18 30.78
C ASN A 113 5.57 9.32 32.02
N THR A 114 4.58 8.61 32.58
CA THR A 114 4.79 7.55 33.56
C THR A 114 4.84 6.19 32.87
N ASP A 115 5.54 5.23 33.48
CA ASP A 115 5.50 3.84 32.99
C ASP A 115 4.14 3.20 33.25
N GLU A 116 3.71 2.33 32.34
CA GLU A 116 2.50 1.52 32.54
C GLU A 116 2.72 0.48 33.64
N MET A 117 1.71 0.31 34.50
CA MET A 117 1.75 -0.62 35.61
C MET A 117 0.57 -1.60 35.55
N THR A 118 0.82 -2.84 35.95
CA THR A 118 -0.21 -3.85 36.16
C THR A 118 -1.08 -3.50 37.36
N GLN A 119 -2.33 -4.00 37.39
CA GLN A 119 -3.20 -3.84 38.57
C GLN A 119 -2.55 -4.42 39.85
N ILE A 120 -1.69 -5.44 39.71
CA ILE A 120 -0.97 -6.05 40.83
C ILE A 120 0.10 -5.08 41.35
N GLU A 121 0.94 -4.55 40.46
CA GLU A 121 1.98 -3.57 40.83
C GLU A 121 1.38 -2.29 41.44
N ILE A 122 0.26 -1.82 40.90
CA ILE A 122 -0.47 -0.66 41.47
C ILE A 122 -1.02 -1.01 42.86
N ALA A 123 -1.57 -2.21 43.04
CA ALA A 123 -2.11 -2.66 44.31
C ALA A 123 -1.04 -2.75 45.40
N GLU A 124 0.13 -3.29 45.05
CA GLU A 124 1.31 -3.34 45.92
C GLU A 124 1.79 -1.93 46.27
N LYS A 125 1.93 -1.05 45.28
CA LYS A 125 2.37 0.35 45.46
C LYS A 125 1.43 1.14 46.37
N LEU A 126 0.12 0.91 46.26
CA LEU A 126 -0.91 1.63 47.03
C LEU A 126 -1.32 0.90 48.32
N ASN A 127 -0.71 -0.24 48.64
CA ASN A 127 -1.02 -1.10 49.77
C ASN A 127 -2.54 -1.42 49.88
N ILE A 128 -3.15 -1.83 48.77
CA ILE A 128 -4.56 -2.23 48.67
C ILE A 128 -4.67 -3.55 47.89
N SER A 129 -5.86 -4.17 47.86
CA SER A 129 -6.05 -5.38 47.07
C SER A 129 -6.13 -5.09 45.57
N ARG A 130 -5.59 -6.00 44.75
CA ARG A 130 -5.76 -5.99 43.28
C ARG A 130 -7.23 -5.89 42.85
N SER A 131 -8.12 -6.58 43.55
CA SER A 131 -9.57 -6.49 43.30
C SER A 131 -10.16 -5.11 43.61
N TYR A 132 -9.56 -4.34 44.53
CA TYR A 132 -9.97 -2.97 44.78
C TYR A 132 -9.48 -2.03 43.67
N VAL A 133 -8.24 -2.15 43.22
CA VAL A 133 -7.72 -1.43 42.04
C VAL A 133 -8.60 -1.68 40.82
N SER A 134 -8.94 -2.95 40.53
CA SER A 134 -9.79 -3.31 39.40
C SER A 134 -11.19 -2.66 39.46
N ARG A 135 -11.79 -2.57 40.65
CA ARG A 135 -13.09 -1.90 40.83
C ARG A 135 -12.99 -0.39 40.57
N ILE A 136 -11.91 0.25 41.03
CA ILE A 136 -11.68 1.68 40.81
C ILE A 136 -11.45 1.96 39.32
N GLU A 137 -10.57 1.19 38.66
CA GLU A 137 -10.31 1.30 37.22
C GLU A 137 -11.60 1.17 36.41
N LYS A 138 -12.40 0.13 36.66
CA LYS A 138 -13.67 -0.08 35.97
C LYS A 138 -14.62 1.11 36.14
N LYS A 139 -14.80 1.60 37.37
CA LYS A 139 -15.66 2.75 37.67
C LYS A 139 -15.17 4.03 36.96
N ALA A 140 -13.86 4.26 36.95
CA ALA A 140 -13.26 5.44 36.32
C ALA A 140 -13.41 5.40 34.79
N VAL A 141 -13.19 4.24 34.16
CA VAL A 141 -13.40 4.04 32.72
C VAL A 141 -14.88 4.21 32.35
N GLU A 142 -15.81 3.67 33.14
CA GLU A 142 -17.26 3.88 32.93
C GLU A 142 -17.67 5.35 33.08
N LYS A 143 -17.06 6.12 34.00
CA LYS A 143 -17.28 7.56 34.13
C LYS A 143 -16.82 8.32 32.89
N LEU A 144 -15.60 8.03 32.42
CA LEU A 144 -15.03 8.69 31.23
C LEU A 144 -15.82 8.33 29.96
N GLY A 145 -16.19 7.06 29.80
CA GLY A 145 -16.91 6.57 28.62
C GLY A 145 -18.23 7.31 28.33
N LYS A 146 -18.84 7.96 29.32
CA LYS A 146 -20.05 8.78 29.13
C LYS A 146 -19.85 10.03 28.28
N TYR A 147 -18.60 10.45 28.09
CA TYR A 147 -18.24 11.66 27.34
C TYR A 147 -17.71 11.37 25.93
N PHE A 148 -17.59 10.09 25.59
CA PHE A 148 -17.12 9.62 24.29
C PHE A 148 -18.29 8.95 23.57
N TYR A 149 -19.16 9.76 22.98
CA TYR A 149 -20.27 9.35 22.11
C TYR A 149 -20.36 10.26 20.90
#